data_AF-A0A8H7WJY6-F1
#
_entry.id   AF-A0A8H7WJY6-F1
#
_cell.length_a   1.000
_cell.length_b   1.000
_cell.length_c   1.000
_cell.angle_alpha   90.00
_cell.angle_beta   90.00
_cell.angle_gamma   90.00
#
_symmetry.space_group_name_H-M   'P 1'
#
loop_
_entity.id
_entity.type
_entity.pdbx_description
1 polymer ?
#
loop_
_entity_poly.entity_id
_entity_poly.type
_entity_poly.pdbx_seq_one_letter_code
_entity_poly.pdbx_strand_id
1 'polypeptide(L)'
;MSTLLPNKGASLAANARNMNDQVRKAVVPHYRGINQKLMLAEMDDGFITLDDLGDETHPNDAGYKKMAAVWWAAFQEVERNGWLSPPQDNGLTDSSSTTVYTCPKTLAIGTAPVKIQRGSGTDDGPYTHSSQDQGVVGGNGNTFGLRDRDDCTDARIRSDAPITGPDAITVEAEHIIERVTIAEFFTFIQNPELDLEDGNGLTRVPGSVRPIDFSIIAERMAEPYRNWARTPEGQDLPAVQSLFYDIAQALGSDENTASMTNLEADVNNVKSRVLANYGEVTSDEVFRPLATNPTTENTEAALMLLRTGVSVFNYLNDDVIQILMGGINRDLRADMNLFDTFYNQDVTIPQKFTIVESLWVYFINFWATRMENRHRAYFSRRINELLTPWQDVLDGNPSPATQQVAEQAMEDIRLVADLYAEIRFEKRNLT
;
A
#
# COMPACT_ATOMS: atom_id res chain seq x y z
N MET A 1 -18.43 -18.55 1.12
CA MET A 1 -16.95 -18.52 1.20
C MET A 1 -16.47 -19.89 1.60
N SER A 2 -15.29 -20.33 1.16
CA SER A 2 -14.67 -21.57 1.62
C SER A 2 -13.22 -21.37 2.00
N THR A 3 -12.68 -22.26 2.82
CA THR A 3 -11.22 -22.48 2.85
C THR A 3 -10.78 -23.21 1.58
N LEU A 4 -9.48 -23.15 1.30
CA LEU A 4 -8.81 -23.95 0.29
C LEU A 4 -8.66 -25.40 0.77
N LEU A 5 -8.61 -26.32 -0.18
CA LEU A 5 -8.34 -27.73 0.06
C LEU A 5 -6.91 -27.96 0.57
N PRO A 6 -6.65 -29.07 1.29
CA PRO A 6 -5.29 -29.51 1.53
C PRO A 6 -4.57 -29.78 0.20
N ASN A 7 -3.25 -29.63 0.17
CA ASN A 7 -2.44 -29.75 -1.05
C ASN A 7 -1.29 -30.76 -0.83
N LYS A 8 -0.94 -31.56 -1.85
CA LYS A 8 0.19 -32.51 -1.74
C LYS A 8 1.54 -31.84 -1.90
N GLY A 9 1.63 -30.72 -2.62
CA GLY A 9 2.85 -29.96 -2.81
C GLY A 9 3.24 -29.20 -1.53
N ALA A 10 4.45 -29.39 -1.01
CA ALA A 10 4.84 -28.87 0.30
C ALA A 10 4.76 -27.33 0.42
N SER A 11 5.22 -26.59 -0.60
CA SER A 11 5.13 -25.12 -0.67
C SER A 11 3.69 -24.64 -0.82
N LEU A 12 2.91 -25.28 -1.70
CA LEU A 12 1.49 -24.98 -1.90
C LEU A 12 0.64 -25.27 -0.66
N ALA A 13 0.97 -26.33 0.08
CA ALA A 13 0.30 -26.68 1.32
C ALA A 13 0.53 -25.64 2.43
N ALA A 14 1.72 -25.04 2.49
CA ALA A 14 2.01 -23.96 3.41
C ALA A 14 1.18 -22.71 3.07
N ASN A 15 1.10 -22.36 1.79
CA ASN A 15 0.31 -21.22 1.31
C ASN A 15 -1.19 -21.44 1.54
N ALA A 16 -1.69 -22.65 1.26
CA ALA A 16 -3.09 -23.01 1.51
C ALA A 16 -3.43 -22.90 3.00
N ARG A 17 -2.56 -23.39 3.90
CA ARG A 17 -2.74 -23.23 5.35
C ARG A 17 -2.73 -21.77 5.78
N ASN A 18 -1.81 -20.96 5.26
CA ASN A 18 -1.75 -19.53 5.58
C ASN A 18 -3.05 -18.82 5.14
N MET A 19 -3.49 -19.06 3.90
CA MET A 19 -4.73 -18.48 3.40
C MET A 19 -5.95 -18.95 4.21
N ASN A 20 -6.03 -20.24 4.56
CA ASN A 20 -7.10 -20.78 5.40
C ASN A 20 -7.11 -20.14 6.78
N ASP A 21 -5.95 -19.89 7.36
CA ASP A 21 -5.81 -19.17 8.62
C ASP A 21 -6.31 -17.73 8.50
N GLN A 22 -6.01 -17.02 7.41
CA GLN A 22 -6.55 -15.68 7.15
C GLN A 22 -8.07 -15.71 6.97
N VAL A 23 -8.61 -16.69 6.24
CA VAL A 23 -10.06 -16.88 6.09
C VAL A 23 -10.71 -17.06 7.47
N ARG A 24 -10.14 -17.90 8.33
CA ARG A 24 -10.67 -18.19 9.68
C ARG A 24 -10.51 -17.04 10.66
N LYS A 25 -9.38 -16.34 10.66
CA LYS A 25 -9.00 -15.37 11.70
C LYS A 25 -9.32 -13.92 11.33
N ALA A 26 -9.33 -13.58 10.04
CA ALA A 26 -9.57 -12.22 9.57
C ALA A 26 -10.90 -12.12 8.83
N VAL A 27 -11.07 -12.86 7.73
CA VAL A 27 -12.21 -12.70 6.83
C VAL A 27 -13.53 -13.05 7.53
N VAL A 28 -13.66 -14.26 8.08
CA VAL A 28 -14.91 -14.69 8.71
C VAL A 28 -15.29 -13.81 9.92
N PRO A 29 -14.36 -13.49 10.86
CA PRO A 29 -14.66 -12.58 11.96
C PRO A 29 -15.04 -11.17 11.50
N HIS A 30 -14.35 -10.61 10.49
CA HIS A 30 -14.67 -9.28 9.95
C HIS A 30 -16.13 -9.21 9.47
N TYR A 31 -16.52 -10.08 8.53
CA TYR A 31 -17.87 -10.06 7.97
C TYR A 31 -18.96 -10.38 9.00
N ARG A 32 -18.67 -11.25 9.97
CA ARG A 32 -19.58 -11.50 11.10
C ARG A 32 -19.69 -10.27 12.01
N GLY A 33 -18.60 -9.56 12.26
CA GLY A 33 -18.53 -8.36 13.09
C GLY A 33 -19.33 -7.18 12.52
N ILE A 34 -19.39 -7.06 11.19
CA ILE A 34 -20.24 -6.07 10.49
C ILE A 34 -21.64 -6.62 10.15
N ASN A 35 -22.04 -7.74 10.76
CA ASN A 35 -23.36 -8.37 10.63
C ASN A 35 -23.75 -8.75 9.18
N GLN A 36 -22.77 -9.06 8.33
CA GLN A 36 -23.03 -9.62 7.01
C GLN A 36 -23.32 -11.11 7.06
N LYS A 37 -24.20 -11.56 6.15
CA LYS A 37 -24.62 -12.96 5.99
C LYS A 37 -23.52 -13.78 5.31
N LEU A 38 -22.47 -14.14 6.05
CA LEU A 38 -21.37 -14.96 5.56
C LEU A 38 -21.33 -16.35 6.22
N MET A 39 -21.43 -17.40 5.39
CA MET A 39 -21.21 -18.79 5.81
C MET A 39 -19.88 -19.31 5.28
N LEU A 40 -19.11 -19.96 6.16
CA LEU A 40 -17.87 -20.64 5.81
C LEU A 40 -18.15 -22.10 5.50
N ALA A 41 -17.83 -22.53 4.28
CA ALA A 41 -17.72 -23.92 3.90
C ALA A 41 -16.27 -24.38 4.17
N GLU A 42 -16.06 -25.05 5.30
CA GLU A 42 -14.72 -25.45 5.76
C GLU A 42 -14.26 -26.72 5.02
N MET A 43 -13.33 -26.55 4.09
CA MET A 43 -12.77 -27.59 3.23
C MET A 43 -11.52 -28.26 3.80
N ASP A 44 -10.95 -27.70 4.88
CA ASP A 44 -9.66 -28.08 5.48
C ASP A 44 -9.81 -28.36 6.99
N ASP A 45 -10.86 -29.09 7.36
CA ASP A 45 -11.09 -29.63 8.71
C ASP A 45 -10.66 -31.10 8.87
N GLY A 46 -10.13 -31.69 7.79
CA GLY A 46 -9.73 -33.10 7.72
C GLY A 46 -10.79 -34.05 7.14
N PHE A 47 -11.98 -33.58 6.77
CA PHE A 47 -12.97 -34.41 6.07
C PHE A 47 -12.54 -34.75 4.64
N ILE A 48 -11.97 -33.77 3.93
CA ILE A 48 -11.31 -33.95 2.64
C ILE A 48 -9.82 -34.13 2.90
N THR A 49 -9.23 -35.22 2.41
CA THR A 49 -7.84 -35.61 2.67
C THR A 49 -7.00 -35.58 1.39
N LEU A 50 -5.69 -35.79 1.51
CA LEU A 50 -4.81 -35.84 0.34
C LEU A 50 -5.13 -37.01 -0.62
N ASP A 51 -5.74 -38.09 -0.13
CA ASP A 51 -6.18 -39.23 -0.95
C ASP A 51 -7.37 -38.87 -1.84
N ASP A 52 -8.08 -37.80 -1.52
CA ASP A 52 -9.19 -37.27 -2.30
C ASP A 52 -8.73 -36.39 -3.48
N LEU A 53 -7.41 -36.24 -3.69
CA LEU A 53 -6.83 -35.44 -4.77
C LEU A 53 -6.31 -36.33 -5.91
N GLY A 54 -6.62 -35.96 -7.16
CA GLY A 54 -6.17 -36.64 -8.38
C GLY A 54 -4.73 -36.28 -8.76
N ASP A 55 -4.32 -35.05 -8.50
CA ASP A 55 -2.95 -34.56 -8.64
C ASP A 55 -2.49 -33.87 -7.34
N GLU A 56 -1.59 -32.89 -7.44
CA GLU A 56 -1.10 -32.14 -6.28
C GLU A 56 -2.15 -31.18 -5.68
N THR A 57 -3.11 -30.71 -6.48
CA THR A 57 -4.03 -29.61 -6.13
C THR A 57 -5.50 -29.94 -6.33
N HIS A 58 -5.85 -30.67 -7.40
CA HIS A 58 -7.23 -30.89 -7.81
C HIS A 58 -7.83 -32.16 -7.19
N PRO A 59 -9.09 -32.12 -6.71
CA PRO A 59 -9.82 -33.31 -6.28
C PRO A 59 -9.93 -34.36 -7.39
N ASN A 60 -9.96 -35.63 -7.00
CA ASN A 60 -10.50 -36.71 -7.84
C ASN A 60 -12.03 -36.81 -7.67
N ASP A 61 -12.67 -37.75 -8.36
CA ASP A 61 -14.13 -37.92 -8.31
C ASP A 61 -14.69 -38.12 -6.89
N ALA A 62 -13.94 -38.80 -6.00
CA ALA A 62 -14.35 -38.96 -4.61
C ALA A 62 -14.21 -37.65 -3.83
N GLY A 63 -13.11 -36.91 -4.05
CA GLY A 63 -12.90 -35.59 -3.47
C GLY A 63 -13.93 -34.56 -3.89
N TYR A 64 -14.31 -34.52 -5.17
CA TYR A 64 -15.38 -33.64 -5.64
C TYR A 64 -16.73 -33.94 -4.97
N LYS A 65 -17.04 -35.23 -4.72
CA LYS A 65 -18.26 -35.61 -3.98
C LYS A 65 -18.22 -35.13 -2.52
N LYS A 66 -17.06 -35.21 -1.86
CA LYS A 66 -16.90 -34.69 -0.49
C LYS A 66 -16.98 -33.17 -0.45
N MET A 67 -16.33 -32.47 -1.38
CA MET A 67 -16.43 -31.01 -1.51
C MET A 67 -17.89 -30.57 -1.72
N ALA A 68 -18.65 -31.28 -2.56
CA ALA A 68 -20.07 -31.03 -2.73
C ALA A 68 -20.87 -31.23 -1.43
N ALA A 69 -20.51 -32.21 -0.60
CA ALA A 69 -21.14 -32.42 0.71
C ALA A 69 -20.82 -31.28 1.70
N VAL A 70 -19.60 -30.73 1.70
CA VAL A 70 -19.23 -29.57 2.53
C VAL A 70 -20.03 -28.33 2.11
N TRP A 71 -20.13 -28.06 0.80
CA TRP A 71 -20.97 -26.98 0.29
C TRP A 71 -22.44 -27.15 0.65
N TRP A 72 -22.97 -28.37 0.49
CA TRP A 72 -24.33 -28.69 0.86
C TRP A 72 -24.60 -28.43 2.35
N ALA A 73 -23.70 -28.87 3.24
CA ALA A 73 -23.81 -28.62 4.67
C ALA A 73 -23.83 -27.11 5.00
N ALA A 74 -22.99 -26.32 4.32
CA ALA A 74 -22.99 -24.87 4.47
C ALA A 74 -24.32 -24.25 3.99
N PHE A 75 -24.86 -24.68 2.85
CA PHE A 75 -26.17 -24.19 2.36
C PHE A 75 -27.32 -24.56 3.29
N GLN A 76 -27.33 -25.76 3.86
CA GLN A 76 -28.32 -26.15 4.87
C GLN A 76 -28.24 -25.27 6.12
N GLU A 77 -27.07 -24.76 6.47
CA GLU A 77 -26.90 -23.81 7.57
C GLU A 77 -27.38 -22.40 7.19
N VAL A 78 -27.09 -21.95 5.96
CA VAL A 78 -27.61 -20.67 5.42
C VAL A 78 -29.14 -20.69 5.36
N GLU A 79 -29.75 -21.80 4.93
CA GLU A 79 -31.20 -21.99 4.91
C GLU A 79 -31.79 -21.97 6.33
N ARG A 80 -31.19 -22.72 7.28
CA ARG A 80 -31.62 -22.74 8.69
C ARG A 80 -31.54 -21.37 9.36
N ASN A 81 -30.57 -20.55 8.97
CA ASN A 81 -30.42 -19.18 9.45
C ASN A 81 -31.38 -18.18 8.77
N GLY A 82 -32.22 -18.63 7.82
CA GLY A 82 -33.15 -17.76 7.10
C GLY A 82 -32.44 -16.74 6.20
N TRP A 83 -31.24 -17.06 5.74
CA TRP A 83 -30.44 -16.14 4.94
C TRP A 83 -30.77 -16.19 3.45
N LEU A 84 -31.43 -17.26 3.00
CA LEU A 84 -31.95 -17.41 1.65
C LEU A 84 -33.28 -16.69 1.50
N SER A 85 -33.43 -15.93 0.42
CA SER A 85 -34.72 -15.37 0.00
C SER A 85 -35.26 -16.20 -1.17
N PRO A 86 -36.59 -16.37 -1.28
CA PRO A 86 -37.19 -16.90 -2.50
C PRO A 86 -36.73 -16.08 -3.73
N PRO A 87 -36.58 -16.72 -4.89
CA PRO A 87 -36.35 -15.98 -6.12
C PRO A 87 -37.51 -15.00 -6.38
N GLN A 88 -37.23 -13.93 -7.11
CA GLN A 88 -38.24 -12.95 -7.48
C GLN A 88 -39.34 -13.62 -8.32
N ASP A 89 -40.57 -13.59 -7.82
CA ASP A 89 -41.74 -14.05 -8.57
C ASP A 89 -42.02 -13.05 -9.71
N ASN A 90 -41.68 -13.46 -10.94
CA ASN A 90 -41.90 -12.69 -12.15
C ASN A 90 -43.27 -12.97 -12.78
N GLY A 91 -44.15 -13.72 -12.11
CA GLY A 91 -45.49 -14.08 -12.59
C GLY A 91 -45.50 -15.12 -13.71
N LEU A 92 -44.34 -15.71 -14.04
CA LEU A 92 -44.20 -16.75 -15.05
C LEU A 92 -43.85 -18.07 -14.36
N THR A 93 -44.78 -19.02 -14.39
CA THR A 93 -44.48 -20.39 -13.95
C THR A 93 -43.63 -21.10 -15.00
N ASP A 94 -42.52 -21.74 -14.61
CA ASP A 94 -41.66 -22.54 -15.50
C ASP A 94 -42.41 -23.68 -16.24
N SER A 95 -43.64 -23.97 -15.82
CA SER A 95 -44.50 -25.03 -16.36
C SER A 95 -45.69 -24.53 -17.21
N SER A 96 -45.90 -23.22 -17.41
CA SER A 96 -47.06 -22.74 -18.19
C SER A 96 -46.81 -22.77 -19.70
N SER A 97 -47.18 -23.90 -20.31
CA SER A 97 -47.21 -24.09 -21.77
C SER A 97 -48.34 -23.34 -22.50
N THR A 98 -48.96 -22.31 -21.90
CA THR A 98 -50.21 -21.71 -22.42
C THR A 98 -50.08 -20.29 -22.97
N THR A 99 -48.88 -19.72 -23.04
CA THR A 99 -48.63 -18.51 -23.85
C THR A 99 -47.84 -18.89 -25.10
N VAL A 100 -48.35 -18.46 -26.26
CA VAL A 100 -47.76 -18.69 -27.57
C VAL A 100 -46.30 -18.24 -27.55
N TYR A 101 -45.35 -19.18 -27.66
CA TYR A 101 -43.95 -18.92 -27.95
C TYR A 101 -43.85 -18.22 -29.32
N THR A 102 -43.86 -16.88 -29.36
CA THR A 102 -43.59 -16.12 -30.59
C THR A 102 -42.09 -15.95 -30.87
N CYS A 103 -41.22 -16.60 -30.10
CA CYS A 103 -39.79 -16.64 -30.37
C CYS A 103 -39.24 -18.07 -30.55
N PRO A 104 -39.60 -18.81 -31.61
CA PRO A 104 -38.61 -19.70 -32.20
C PRO A 104 -37.54 -18.81 -32.83
N LYS A 105 -36.31 -18.82 -32.29
CA LYS A 105 -35.15 -18.32 -33.04
C LYS A 105 -34.98 -19.23 -34.26
N THR A 106 -35.48 -18.79 -35.39
CA THR A 106 -35.19 -19.39 -36.70
C THR A 106 -33.74 -19.10 -37.07
N LEU A 107 -33.02 -20.13 -37.51
CA LEU A 107 -31.65 -20.04 -37.99
C LEU A 107 -31.56 -18.92 -39.07
N ALA A 108 -30.53 -18.07 -38.98
CA ALA A 108 -30.16 -17.05 -39.97
C ALA A 108 -30.96 -15.72 -40.05
N ILE A 109 -31.82 -15.37 -39.07
CA ILE A 109 -32.53 -14.06 -39.05
C ILE A 109 -32.07 -13.10 -37.93
N GLY A 110 -30.95 -13.38 -37.28
CA GLY A 110 -30.37 -12.48 -36.28
C GLY A 110 -29.70 -11.27 -36.94
N THR A 111 -30.17 -10.07 -36.62
CA THR A 111 -29.53 -8.80 -37.03
C THR A 111 -28.18 -8.69 -36.33
N ALA A 112 -27.11 -9.04 -37.06
CA ALA A 112 -25.74 -8.81 -36.66
C ALA A 112 -24.95 -8.39 -37.91
N PRO A 113 -23.85 -7.64 -37.76
CA PRO A 113 -22.96 -7.72 -36.60
C PRO A 113 -23.19 -6.60 -35.59
N VAL A 114 -23.90 -6.92 -34.50
CA VAL A 114 -23.65 -6.25 -33.21
C VAL A 114 -22.70 -7.17 -32.45
N LYS A 115 -21.60 -6.59 -31.97
CA LYS A 115 -20.53 -7.30 -31.27
C LYS A 115 -21.03 -7.62 -29.85
N ILE A 116 -21.54 -8.83 -29.64
CA ILE A 116 -22.15 -9.22 -28.36
C ILE A 116 -21.19 -9.87 -27.37
N GLN A 117 -19.89 -9.99 -27.66
CA GLN A 117 -18.94 -10.56 -26.68
C GLN A 117 -17.46 -10.17 -26.88
N ARG A 118 -16.78 -9.96 -25.74
CA ARG A 118 -15.32 -10.06 -25.54
C ARG A 118 -15.11 -10.85 -24.24
N GLY A 119 -14.54 -12.05 -24.30
CA GLY A 119 -14.18 -12.85 -23.11
C GLY A 119 -15.22 -13.91 -22.71
N SER A 120 -14.71 -15.02 -22.15
CA SER A 120 -15.45 -16.22 -21.72
C SER A 120 -16.02 -16.06 -20.31
N GLY A 121 -17.33 -16.26 -20.16
CA GLY A 121 -18.10 -16.23 -18.90
C GLY A 121 -19.41 -15.45 -19.08
N THR A 122 -20.55 -16.12 -19.26
CA THR A 122 -21.85 -15.51 -19.63
C THR A 122 -22.98 -16.43 -19.14
N ASP A 123 -24.02 -16.07 -18.41
CA ASP A 123 -24.55 -14.85 -17.79
C ASP A 123 -25.87 -15.32 -17.13
N ASP A 124 -26.08 -15.16 -15.81
CA ASP A 124 -27.25 -15.71 -15.06
C ASP A 124 -28.49 -14.77 -15.09
N GLY A 125 -28.56 -13.85 -16.06
CA GLY A 125 -29.61 -12.82 -16.16
C GLY A 125 -29.17 -11.48 -15.55
N PRO A 126 -30.08 -10.50 -15.35
CA PRO A 126 -29.73 -9.17 -14.85
C PRO A 126 -29.34 -9.22 -13.36
N TYR A 127 -28.16 -9.77 -13.07
CA TYR A 127 -27.51 -9.72 -11.78
C TYR A 127 -26.88 -8.33 -11.61
N THR A 128 -27.69 -7.35 -11.23
CA THR A 128 -27.19 -6.08 -10.71
C THR A 128 -26.69 -6.31 -9.30
N HIS A 129 -25.37 -6.47 -9.15
CA HIS A 129 -24.72 -6.34 -7.86
C HIS A 129 -23.98 -5.01 -7.81
N SER A 130 -24.15 -4.27 -6.73
CA SER A 130 -23.21 -3.23 -6.35
C SER A 130 -22.08 -3.91 -5.59
N SER A 131 -20.98 -4.23 -6.27
CA SER A 131 -19.72 -4.55 -5.58
C SER A 131 -19.06 -3.24 -5.18
N GLN A 132 -18.86 -3.04 -3.88
CA GLN A 132 -17.93 -2.05 -3.38
C GLN A 132 -16.67 -2.80 -2.97
N ASP A 133 -15.52 -2.44 -3.56
CA ASP A 133 -14.24 -2.96 -3.12
C ASP A 133 -14.06 -2.67 -1.62
N GLN A 134 -13.72 -3.69 -0.83
CA GLN A 134 -13.51 -3.58 0.62
C GLN A 134 -12.02 -3.46 0.98
N GLY A 135 -11.14 -3.35 -0.02
CA GLY A 135 -9.69 -3.34 0.17
C GLY A 135 -9.12 -4.71 0.58
N VAL A 136 -7.83 -4.74 0.87
CA VAL A 136 -7.12 -5.95 1.33
C VAL A 136 -7.32 -6.10 2.84
N VAL A 137 -8.07 -7.11 3.27
CA VAL A 137 -8.29 -7.46 4.69
C VAL A 137 -7.07 -8.22 5.28
N GLY A 138 -5.88 -8.06 4.68
CA GLY A 138 -4.61 -8.69 5.05
C GLY A 138 -3.48 -7.64 5.17
N GLY A 139 -2.79 -7.64 6.32
CA GLY A 139 -1.85 -6.60 6.78
C GLY A 139 -2.03 -6.36 8.29
N ASN A 140 -1.36 -5.37 8.90
CA ASN A 140 -1.51 -5.07 10.35
C ASN A 140 -2.93 -4.57 10.76
N GLY A 141 -3.95 -4.75 9.92
CA GLY A 141 -5.37 -4.45 10.20
C GLY A 141 -5.71 -2.96 10.32
N ASN A 142 -4.74 -2.09 10.59
CA ASN A 142 -4.91 -0.66 10.70
C ASN A 142 -5.11 -0.02 9.32
N THR A 143 -5.95 1.01 9.28
CA THR A 143 -6.21 1.82 8.11
C THR A 143 -5.93 3.27 8.45
N PHE A 144 -4.96 3.87 7.77
CA PHE A 144 -4.54 5.24 8.03
C PHE A 144 -5.18 6.21 7.04
N GLY A 145 -5.64 7.36 7.54
CA GLY A 145 -6.18 8.42 6.70
C GLY A 145 -6.29 9.73 7.46
N LEU A 146 -6.61 10.80 6.74
CA LEU A 146 -6.85 12.11 7.34
C LEU A 146 -7.97 12.02 8.38
N ARG A 147 -7.75 12.64 9.54
CA ARG A 147 -8.71 12.62 10.64
C ARG A 147 -9.98 13.40 10.31
N ASP A 148 -9.83 14.57 9.72
CA ASP A 148 -10.90 15.45 9.28
C ASP A 148 -10.62 15.86 7.83
N ARG A 149 -11.40 15.32 6.89
CA ARG A 149 -11.19 15.54 5.45
C ARG A 149 -11.77 16.87 5.00
N ASP A 150 -12.73 17.43 5.73
CA ASP A 150 -13.40 18.66 5.34
C ASP A 150 -12.67 19.89 5.93
N ASP A 151 -11.87 19.72 6.99
CA ASP A 151 -11.03 20.77 7.54
C ASP A 151 -9.70 20.91 6.78
N CYS A 152 -9.59 21.91 5.91
CA CYS A 152 -8.37 22.20 5.14
C CYS A 152 -7.16 22.63 6.00
N THR A 153 -7.35 22.83 7.30
CA THR A 153 -6.28 23.16 8.26
C THR A 153 -5.86 21.97 9.12
N ASP A 154 -6.64 20.88 9.17
CA ASP A 154 -6.27 19.67 9.90
C ASP A 154 -5.43 18.73 9.04
N ALA A 155 -4.21 18.43 9.49
CA ALA A 155 -3.32 17.45 8.87
C ALA A 155 -3.13 16.17 9.69
N ARG A 156 -3.87 15.99 10.79
CA ARG A 156 -3.73 14.82 11.67
C ARG A 156 -4.19 13.56 10.94
N ILE A 157 -3.53 12.45 11.27
CA ILE A 157 -3.88 11.12 10.79
C ILE A 157 -4.61 10.36 11.89
N ARG A 158 -5.51 9.47 11.50
CA ARG A 158 -6.12 8.44 12.36
C ARG A 158 -5.76 7.06 11.84
N SER A 159 -5.61 6.07 12.71
CA SER A 159 -5.21 4.68 12.39
C SER A 159 -6.39 3.70 12.25
N ASP A 160 -7.60 4.22 12.37
CA ASP A 160 -8.89 3.52 12.29
C ASP A 160 -9.81 4.16 11.22
N ALA A 161 -9.22 4.62 10.12
CA ALA A 161 -9.97 5.31 9.07
C ALA A 161 -11.05 4.38 8.48
N PRO A 162 -12.29 4.87 8.32
CA PRO A 162 -13.40 4.05 7.83
C PRO A 162 -13.18 3.67 6.36
N ILE A 163 -13.24 2.38 6.05
CA ILE A 163 -13.20 1.85 4.67
C ILE A 163 -14.59 1.45 4.16
N THR A 164 -15.62 1.61 5.00
CA THR A 164 -17.02 1.33 4.67
C THR A 164 -17.94 2.39 5.23
N GLY A 165 -19.14 2.49 4.67
CA GLY A 165 -20.13 3.48 5.09
C GLY A 165 -20.02 4.82 4.37
N PRO A 166 -20.77 5.84 4.81
CA PRO A 166 -20.85 7.13 4.14
C PRO A 166 -19.54 7.92 4.19
N ASP A 167 -18.71 7.68 5.20
CA ASP A 167 -17.42 8.37 5.39
C ASP A 167 -16.24 7.55 4.85
N ALA A 168 -16.51 6.48 4.09
CA ALA A 168 -15.48 5.56 3.61
C ALA A 168 -14.42 6.26 2.76
N ILE A 169 -13.15 5.94 3.03
CA ILE A 169 -12.01 6.36 2.22
C ILE A 169 -11.50 5.22 1.34
N THR A 170 -10.88 5.57 0.22
CA THR A 170 -10.11 4.61 -0.58
C THR A 170 -8.72 4.49 0.01
N VAL A 171 -8.30 3.27 0.30
CA VAL A 171 -6.98 2.98 0.87
C VAL A 171 -6.22 2.01 -0.02
N GLU A 172 -4.90 2.11 0.03
CA GLU A 172 -3.98 1.28 -0.72
C GLU A 172 -3.03 0.59 0.25
N ALA A 173 -2.77 -0.70 -0.01
CA ALA A 173 -1.69 -1.41 0.66
C ALA A 173 -0.36 -0.78 0.22
N GLU A 174 0.49 -0.42 1.17
CA GLU A 174 1.63 0.44 0.92
C GLU A 174 2.93 -0.03 1.60
N HIS A 175 4.06 0.38 1.02
CA HIS A 175 5.40 0.24 1.59
C HIS A 175 5.76 1.46 2.43
N ILE A 176 5.98 1.27 3.75
CA ILE A 176 6.25 2.39 4.68
C ILE A 176 7.51 3.15 4.25
N ILE A 177 8.55 2.40 3.89
CA ILE A 177 9.72 2.93 3.19
C ILE A 177 9.49 2.73 1.70
N GLU A 178 9.35 3.84 0.98
CA GLU A 178 9.10 3.83 -0.45
C GLU A 178 10.25 3.18 -1.24
N ARG A 179 9.92 2.44 -2.30
CA ARG A 179 10.93 1.78 -3.16
C ARG A 179 11.89 2.77 -3.81
N VAL A 180 11.46 4.02 -4.03
CA VAL A 180 12.34 5.09 -4.51
C VAL A 180 13.48 5.36 -3.54
N THR A 181 13.25 5.25 -2.23
CA THR A 181 14.27 5.42 -1.18
C THR A 181 15.42 4.44 -1.36
N ILE A 182 15.12 3.21 -1.80
CA ILE A 182 16.13 2.18 -2.08
C ILE A 182 16.93 2.50 -3.34
N ALA A 183 16.28 3.03 -4.38
CA ALA A 183 16.98 3.48 -5.59
C ALA A 183 17.94 4.65 -5.27
N GLU A 184 17.52 5.58 -4.42
CA GLU A 184 18.35 6.69 -3.94
C GLU A 184 19.51 6.18 -3.06
N PHE A 185 19.28 5.15 -2.24
CA PHE A 185 20.34 4.49 -1.48
C PHE A 185 21.42 3.90 -2.40
N PHE A 186 21.04 3.17 -3.45
CA PHE A 186 22.00 2.59 -4.40
C PHE A 186 22.77 3.65 -5.20
N THR A 187 22.19 4.83 -5.37
CA THR A 187 22.92 5.98 -5.92
C THR A 187 23.90 6.54 -4.89
N PHE A 188 23.47 6.70 -3.64
CA PHE A 188 24.28 7.21 -2.54
C PHE A 188 25.51 6.33 -2.25
N ILE A 189 25.39 5.00 -2.23
CA ILE A 189 26.53 4.14 -1.89
C ILE A 189 27.68 4.21 -2.90
N GLN A 190 27.44 4.66 -4.13
CA GLN A 190 28.49 4.86 -5.14
C GLN A 190 29.28 6.16 -4.94
N ASN A 191 28.69 7.15 -4.26
CA ASN A 191 29.35 8.36 -3.84
C ASN A 191 28.67 8.86 -2.55
N PRO A 192 29.13 8.43 -1.36
CA PRO A 192 28.41 8.55 -0.10
C PRO A 192 28.50 9.97 0.47
N GLU A 193 27.85 10.87 -0.25
CA GLU A 193 27.64 12.25 0.08
C GLU A 193 26.24 12.67 -0.37
N LEU A 194 25.62 13.54 0.42
CA LEU A 194 24.29 14.05 0.13
C LEU A 194 24.23 15.51 0.55
N ASP A 195 23.65 16.36 -0.29
CA ASP A 195 23.27 17.71 0.13
C ASP A 195 22.06 17.59 1.07
N LEU A 196 22.17 18.11 2.29
CA LEU A 196 21.07 18.02 3.25
C LEU A 196 20.01 19.12 3.03
N GLU A 197 20.19 19.97 2.02
CA GLU A 197 19.36 21.13 1.71
C GLU A 197 19.26 22.12 2.89
N ASP A 198 20.30 22.17 3.71
CA ASP A 198 20.45 23.07 4.85
C ASP A 198 21.22 24.36 4.50
N GLY A 199 21.63 24.51 3.24
CA GLY A 199 22.43 25.63 2.75
C GLY A 199 23.95 25.47 2.96
N ASN A 200 24.41 24.36 3.55
CA ASN A 200 25.84 24.08 3.77
C ASN A 200 26.48 23.25 2.65
N GLY A 201 25.67 22.80 1.68
CA GLY A 201 26.12 21.98 0.55
C GLY A 201 26.27 20.50 0.90
N LEU A 202 27.19 19.81 0.21
CA LEU A 202 27.36 18.36 0.34
C LEU A 202 27.90 17.95 1.71
N THR A 203 27.17 17.07 2.39
CA THR A 203 27.63 16.37 3.59
C THR A 203 28.17 15.00 3.19
N ARG A 204 29.42 14.70 3.56
CA ARG A 204 30.11 13.44 3.22
C ARG A 204 30.12 12.47 4.41
N VAL A 205 29.99 11.17 4.15
CA VAL A 205 30.27 10.17 5.18
C VAL A 205 31.77 10.16 5.53
N PRO A 206 32.15 9.73 6.74
CA PRO A 206 33.56 9.60 7.12
C PRO A 206 34.32 8.67 6.17
N GLY A 207 35.55 9.05 5.79
CA GLY A 207 36.35 8.30 4.79
C GLY A 207 36.76 6.88 5.18
N SER A 208 36.49 6.44 6.42
CA SER A 208 36.57 5.03 6.83
C SER A 208 35.49 4.17 6.16
N VAL A 209 34.37 4.77 5.78
CA VAL A 209 33.31 4.14 4.98
C VAL A 209 33.58 4.48 3.52
N ARG A 210 33.68 3.46 2.67
CA ARG A 210 34.09 3.62 1.27
C ARG A 210 32.90 3.45 0.31
N PRO A 211 32.94 4.10 -0.86
CA PRO A 211 31.95 3.86 -1.89
C PRO A 211 31.97 2.43 -2.41
N ILE A 212 30.84 2.00 -2.96
CA ILE A 212 30.65 0.70 -3.62
C ILE A 212 30.71 0.88 -5.13
N ASP A 213 31.53 0.07 -5.79
CA ASP A 213 31.59 0.04 -7.25
C ASP A 213 30.28 -0.48 -7.84
N PHE A 214 29.82 0.14 -8.93
CA PHE A 214 28.60 -0.27 -9.62
C PHE A 214 28.61 -1.75 -10.02
N SER A 215 29.76 -2.29 -10.40
CA SER A 215 29.91 -3.72 -10.73
C SER A 215 29.52 -4.63 -9.56
N ILE A 216 29.82 -4.25 -8.32
CA ILE A 216 29.42 -5.02 -7.13
C ILE A 216 27.89 -5.00 -6.97
N ILE A 217 27.26 -3.85 -7.18
CA ILE A 217 25.80 -3.71 -7.10
C ILE A 217 25.13 -4.58 -8.17
N ALA A 218 25.59 -4.46 -9.42
CA ALA A 218 24.99 -5.16 -10.55
C ALA A 218 25.25 -6.67 -10.53
N GLU A 219 26.43 -7.11 -10.11
CA GLU A 219 26.88 -8.50 -10.26
C GLU A 219 26.82 -9.31 -8.96
N ARG A 220 26.89 -8.68 -7.78
CA ARG A 220 26.92 -9.41 -6.49
C ARG A 220 25.67 -9.28 -5.67
N MET A 221 25.09 -8.08 -5.58
CA MET A 221 23.89 -7.85 -4.76
C MET A 221 22.64 -8.52 -5.37
N ALA A 222 22.62 -8.65 -6.71
CA ALA A 222 21.56 -9.35 -7.44
C ALA A 222 21.79 -10.87 -7.57
N GLU A 223 23.04 -11.35 -7.42
CA GLU A 223 23.38 -12.74 -7.64
C GLU A 223 23.02 -13.59 -6.42
N PRO A 224 22.28 -14.70 -6.59
CA PRO A 224 21.96 -15.59 -5.47
C PRO A 224 23.20 -16.04 -4.72
N TYR A 225 23.18 -15.93 -3.39
CA TYR A 225 24.33 -16.20 -2.52
C TYR A 225 24.92 -17.59 -2.77
N ARG A 226 24.09 -18.61 -3.01
CA ARG A 226 24.52 -19.99 -3.32
C ARG A 226 25.54 -20.11 -4.47
N ASN A 227 25.61 -19.12 -5.37
CA ASN A 227 26.51 -19.15 -6.52
C ASN A 227 27.93 -18.70 -6.18
N TRP A 228 28.11 -17.92 -5.10
CA TRP A 228 29.38 -17.25 -4.83
C TRP A 228 29.76 -17.18 -3.34
N ALA A 229 28.78 -17.13 -2.44
CA ALA A 229 29.01 -17.10 -1.00
C ALA A 229 29.54 -18.45 -0.51
N ARG A 230 30.49 -18.40 0.43
CA ARG A 230 31.04 -19.60 1.05
C ARG A 230 30.34 -19.82 2.39
N THR A 231 29.53 -20.87 2.48
CA THR A 231 28.97 -21.31 3.76
C THR A 231 29.86 -22.36 4.43
N PRO A 232 29.78 -22.53 5.76
CA PRO A 232 30.34 -23.69 6.43
C PRO A 232 29.85 -25.00 5.78
N GLU A 233 30.70 -26.03 5.75
CA GLU A 233 30.40 -27.29 5.09
C GLU A 233 29.03 -27.87 5.52
N GLY A 234 28.14 -28.07 4.55
CA GLY A 234 26.83 -28.71 4.75
C GLY A 234 25.63 -27.76 4.88
N GLN A 235 25.81 -26.45 4.74
CA GLN A 235 24.69 -25.50 4.70
C GLN A 235 24.33 -25.10 3.26
N ASP A 236 23.21 -25.65 2.75
CA ASP A 236 22.63 -25.20 1.49
C ASP A 236 21.89 -23.87 1.69
N LEU A 237 22.23 -22.87 0.88
CA LEU A 237 21.47 -21.61 0.81
C LEU A 237 20.32 -21.74 -0.20
N PRO A 238 19.17 -21.06 0.05
CA PRO A 238 18.04 -21.06 -0.87
C PRO A 238 18.42 -20.62 -2.29
N ALA A 239 17.69 -21.15 -3.28
CA ALA A 239 18.01 -20.94 -4.70
C ALA A 239 17.97 -19.48 -5.18
N VAL A 240 17.10 -18.68 -4.55
CA VAL A 240 16.78 -17.31 -4.98
C VAL A 240 17.31 -16.23 -4.04
N GLN A 241 17.91 -16.62 -2.90
CA GLN A 241 18.29 -15.66 -1.87
C GLN A 241 19.49 -14.82 -2.33
N SER A 242 19.29 -13.51 -2.39
CA SER A 242 20.26 -12.47 -2.76
C SER A 242 19.94 -11.21 -1.94
N LEU A 243 20.84 -10.21 -1.90
CA LEU A 243 20.57 -8.99 -1.16
C LEU A 243 19.33 -8.26 -1.68
N PHE A 244 19.12 -8.21 -2.99
CA PHE A 244 17.92 -7.58 -3.56
C PHE A 244 16.64 -8.34 -3.22
N TYR A 245 16.71 -9.68 -3.13
CA TYR A 245 15.59 -10.49 -2.65
C TYR A 245 15.28 -10.17 -1.18
N ASP A 246 16.31 -10.18 -0.33
CA ASP A 246 16.15 -9.94 1.11
C ASP A 246 15.59 -8.54 1.38
N ILE A 247 16.12 -7.50 0.71
CA ILE A 247 15.59 -6.12 0.78
C ILE A 247 14.12 -6.05 0.36
N ALA A 248 13.73 -6.74 -0.71
CA ALA A 248 12.33 -6.76 -1.17
C ALA A 248 11.41 -7.39 -0.12
N GLN A 249 11.85 -8.46 0.54
CA GLN A 249 11.11 -9.10 1.63
C GLN A 249 11.01 -8.20 2.86
N ALA A 250 12.08 -7.50 3.23
CA ALA A 250 12.10 -6.60 4.39
C ALA A 250 11.12 -5.43 4.21
N LEU A 251 11.06 -4.83 3.01
CA LEU A 251 10.15 -3.73 2.70
C LEU A 251 8.69 -4.16 2.69
N GLY A 252 8.43 -5.41 2.29
CA GLY A 252 7.10 -5.99 2.21
C GLY A 252 6.85 -6.63 0.85
N SER A 253 6.38 -7.88 0.89
CA SER A 253 6.08 -8.70 -0.28
C SER A 253 4.84 -9.56 -0.05
N ASP A 254 4.40 -10.29 -1.07
CA ASP A 254 3.30 -11.25 -0.94
C ASP A 254 3.58 -12.35 0.11
N GLU A 255 4.86 -12.58 0.43
CA GLU A 255 5.31 -13.53 1.46
C GLU A 255 5.55 -12.88 2.83
N ASN A 256 5.76 -11.56 2.87
CA ASN A 256 5.94 -10.78 4.08
C ASN A 256 5.07 -9.51 4.05
N THR A 257 3.76 -9.68 4.25
CA THR A 257 2.82 -8.56 4.30
C THR A 257 2.79 -7.86 5.66
N ALA A 258 3.54 -8.34 6.65
CA ALA A 258 3.51 -7.84 8.03
C ALA A 258 4.14 -6.44 8.16
N SER A 259 5.03 -6.07 7.24
CA SER A 259 5.63 -4.74 7.14
C SER A 259 4.79 -3.75 6.32
N MET A 260 3.65 -4.18 5.78
CA MET A 260 2.74 -3.36 4.98
C MET A 260 1.56 -2.84 5.80
N THR A 261 1.06 -1.68 5.43
CA THR A 261 -0.10 -1.01 6.04
C THR A 261 -1.06 -0.56 4.95
N ASN A 262 -2.25 -0.09 5.36
CA ASN A 262 -3.20 0.54 4.45
C ASN A 262 -3.20 2.05 4.69
N LEU A 263 -2.97 2.85 3.66
CA LEU A 263 -2.97 4.31 3.72
C LEU A 263 -3.97 4.88 2.71
N GLU A 264 -4.68 5.95 3.08
CA GLU A 264 -5.53 6.73 2.19
C GLU A 264 -4.80 7.04 0.87
N ALA A 265 -5.43 6.73 -0.26
CA ALA A 265 -4.81 6.84 -1.58
C ALA A 265 -4.25 8.24 -1.86
N ASP A 266 -4.94 9.30 -1.42
CA ASP A 266 -4.48 10.68 -1.62
C ASP A 266 -3.18 10.98 -0.83
N VAL A 267 -3.09 10.49 0.41
CA VAL A 267 -1.89 10.63 1.23
C VAL A 267 -0.76 9.75 0.67
N ASN A 268 -1.06 8.52 0.25
CA ASN A 268 -0.09 7.61 -0.35
C ASN A 268 0.53 8.17 -1.64
N ASN A 269 -0.30 8.77 -2.50
CA ASN A 269 0.14 9.43 -3.73
C ASN A 269 1.13 10.57 -3.45
N VAL A 270 0.90 11.34 -2.39
CA VAL A 270 1.81 12.42 -1.97
C VAL A 270 3.06 11.86 -1.28
N LYS A 271 2.93 10.79 -0.50
CA LYS A 271 4.04 10.13 0.21
C LYS A 271 5.16 9.75 -0.76
N SER A 272 4.83 9.17 -1.91
CA SER A 272 5.82 8.85 -2.94
C SER A 272 6.65 10.07 -3.39
N ARG A 273 6.05 11.27 -3.43
CA ARG A 273 6.72 12.53 -3.79
C ARG A 273 7.56 13.08 -2.64
N VAL A 274 7.04 12.94 -1.42
CA VAL A 274 7.72 13.38 -0.19
C VAL A 274 9.01 12.59 0.03
N LEU A 275 8.99 11.27 -0.18
CA LEU A 275 10.18 10.43 -0.07
C LEU A 275 11.06 10.41 -1.32
N ALA A 276 10.59 10.91 -2.47
CA ALA A 276 11.39 10.99 -3.70
C ALA A 276 12.31 12.21 -3.74
N ASN A 277 13.29 12.18 -4.64
CA ASN A 277 14.22 13.30 -4.83
C ASN A 277 13.57 14.57 -5.45
N TYR A 278 12.31 14.51 -5.90
CA TYR A 278 11.59 15.69 -6.39
C TYR A 278 10.98 16.54 -5.27
N GLY A 279 10.47 15.93 -4.20
CA GLY A 279 10.07 16.58 -2.93
C GLY A 279 9.00 17.67 -2.98
N GLU A 280 8.39 17.94 -4.13
CA GLU A 280 7.27 18.88 -4.24
C GLU A 280 5.93 18.13 -4.17
N VAL A 281 5.09 18.49 -3.20
CA VAL A 281 3.75 17.93 -3.02
C VAL A 281 2.85 18.26 -4.22
N THR A 282 2.96 19.48 -4.73
CA THR A 282 2.22 19.93 -5.91
C THR A 282 3.06 20.85 -6.80
N SER A 283 2.78 20.79 -8.10
CA SER A 283 3.52 21.55 -9.12
C SER A 283 3.11 23.04 -9.13
N ASP A 284 4.00 23.88 -9.65
CA ASP A 284 3.70 25.30 -9.89
C ASP A 284 2.45 25.51 -10.78
N GLU A 285 2.23 24.64 -11.77
CA GLU A 285 1.10 24.75 -12.71
C GLU A 285 -0.25 24.55 -12.01
N VAL A 286 -0.29 23.68 -11.00
CA VAL A 286 -1.50 23.42 -10.20
C VAL A 286 -1.66 24.47 -9.10
N PHE A 287 -0.56 24.86 -8.43
CA PHE A 287 -0.65 25.71 -7.25
C PHE A 287 -0.85 27.19 -7.58
N ARG A 288 -0.14 27.73 -8.59
CA ARG A 288 -0.18 29.17 -8.89
C ARG A 288 -1.57 29.70 -9.24
N PRO A 289 -2.43 29.00 -10.01
CA PRO A 289 -3.79 29.47 -10.27
C PRO A 289 -4.62 29.64 -8.99
N LEU A 290 -4.42 28.75 -8.00
CA LEU A 290 -5.11 28.83 -6.71
C LEU A 290 -4.58 30.03 -5.90
N ALA A 291 -3.26 30.19 -5.85
CA ALA A 291 -2.64 31.25 -5.07
C ALA A 291 -2.90 32.65 -5.64
N THR A 292 -2.80 32.83 -6.96
CA THR A 292 -2.88 34.15 -7.61
C THR A 292 -4.29 34.74 -7.69
N ASN A 293 -5.34 33.94 -7.44
CA ASN A 293 -6.73 34.38 -7.45
C ASN A 293 -7.35 34.20 -6.05
N PRO A 294 -7.16 35.14 -5.12
CA PRO A 294 -7.53 34.99 -3.72
C PRO A 294 -9.05 34.93 -3.54
N THR A 295 -9.56 33.72 -3.30
CA THR A 295 -10.94 33.43 -2.90
C THR A 295 -10.93 32.38 -1.78
N THR A 296 -12.02 32.26 -1.01
CA THR A 296 -12.14 31.22 0.02
C THR A 296 -11.93 29.83 -0.58
N GLU A 297 -12.63 29.51 -1.67
CA GLU A 297 -12.54 28.22 -2.36
C GLU A 297 -11.12 27.90 -2.84
N ASN A 298 -10.44 28.87 -3.48
CA ASN A 298 -9.07 28.66 -3.95
C ASN A 298 -8.08 28.52 -2.79
N THR A 299 -8.31 29.24 -1.68
CA THR A 299 -7.47 29.16 -0.49
C THR A 299 -7.62 27.79 0.15
N GLU A 300 -8.85 27.34 0.40
CA GLU A 300 -9.14 26.01 0.94
C GLU A 300 -8.56 24.90 0.05
N ALA A 301 -8.71 25.00 -1.27
CA ALA A 301 -8.12 24.05 -2.22
C ALA A 301 -6.58 24.03 -2.14
N ALA A 302 -5.94 25.19 -2.02
CA ALA A 302 -4.49 25.27 -1.86
C ALA A 302 -4.04 24.69 -0.50
N LEU A 303 -4.75 25.00 0.58
CA LEU A 303 -4.44 24.47 1.91
C LEU A 303 -4.62 22.96 1.96
N MET A 304 -5.64 22.41 1.32
CA MET A 304 -5.81 20.96 1.18
C MET A 304 -4.61 20.30 0.47
N LEU A 305 -4.06 20.90 -0.59
CA LEU A 305 -2.87 20.36 -1.25
C LEU A 305 -1.65 20.38 -0.34
N LEU A 306 -1.46 21.48 0.39
CA LEU A 306 -0.30 21.60 1.27
C LEU A 306 -0.43 20.65 2.47
N ARG A 307 -1.60 20.60 3.13
CA ARG A 307 -1.82 19.83 4.36
C ARG A 307 -1.57 18.34 4.16
N THR A 308 -1.88 17.80 2.97
CA THR A 308 -1.61 16.40 2.66
C THR A 308 -0.12 16.08 2.77
N GLY A 309 0.76 17.02 2.43
CA GLY A 309 2.20 16.84 2.66
C GLY A 309 2.58 16.81 4.14
N VAL A 310 1.97 17.63 5.01
CA VAL A 310 2.16 17.49 6.48
C VAL A 310 1.64 16.13 6.95
N SER A 311 0.50 15.71 6.42
CA SER A 311 -0.14 14.46 6.82
C SER A 311 0.73 13.24 6.56
N VAL A 312 1.60 13.29 5.54
CA VAL A 312 2.64 12.27 5.32
C VAL A 312 3.62 12.21 6.49
N PHE A 313 4.11 13.35 7.01
CA PHE A 313 4.98 13.34 8.19
C PHE A 313 4.24 12.86 9.43
N ASN A 314 2.98 13.27 9.62
CA ASN A 314 2.15 12.79 10.73
C ASN A 314 1.91 11.28 10.66
N TYR A 315 1.70 10.75 9.46
CA TYR A 315 1.61 9.31 9.20
C TYR A 315 2.92 8.60 9.54
N LEU A 316 4.04 9.08 9.01
CA LEU A 316 5.36 8.48 9.25
C LEU A 316 5.77 8.54 10.73
N ASN A 317 5.28 9.52 11.48
CA ASN A 317 5.53 9.68 12.91
C ASN A 317 4.52 8.95 13.81
N ASP A 318 3.47 8.37 13.26
CA ASP A 318 2.52 7.57 14.04
C ASP A 318 3.25 6.43 14.76
N ASP A 319 2.90 6.17 16.02
CA ASP A 319 3.63 5.20 16.85
C ASP A 319 3.61 3.79 16.24
N VAL A 320 2.52 3.38 15.60
CA VAL A 320 2.44 2.07 14.93
C VAL A 320 3.37 2.04 13.73
N ILE A 321 3.39 3.11 12.94
CA ILE A 321 4.25 3.23 11.77
C ILE A 321 5.72 3.29 12.15
N GLN A 322 6.07 4.01 13.21
CA GLN A 322 7.42 4.07 13.74
C GLN A 322 7.91 2.70 14.23
N ILE A 323 7.06 1.90 14.88
CA ILE A 323 7.40 0.53 15.29
C ILE A 323 7.65 -0.36 14.08
N LEU A 324 6.76 -0.33 13.08
CA LEU A 324 6.91 -1.11 11.85
C LEU A 324 8.15 -0.70 11.06
N MET A 325 8.39 0.60 10.92
CA MET A 325 9.58 1.17 10.28
C MET A 325 10.87 0.73 10.99
N GLY A 326 10.85 0.62 12.32
CA GLY A 326 11.96 0.04 13.10
C GLY A 326 12.17 -1.45 12.83
N GLY A 327 11.10 -2.20 12.60
CA GLY A 327 11.17 -3.58 12.09
C GLY A 327 11.88 -3.63 10.73
N ILE A 328 11.39 -2.85 9.77
CA ILE A 328 11.93 -2.80 8.41
C ILE A 328 13.42 -2.41 8.40
N ASN A 329 13.81 -1.34 9.12
CA ASN A 329 15.21 -0.92 9.18
C ASN A 329 16.12 -1.98 9.81
N ARG A 330 15.64 -2.69 10.83
CA ARG A 330 16.39 -3.78 11.45
C ARG A 330 16.64 -4.92 10.48
N ASP A 331 15.62 -5.30 9.72
CA ASP A 331 15.70 -6.39 8.75
C ASP A 331 16.63 -5.99 7.59
N LEU A 332 16.46 -4.80 7.02
CA LEU A 332 17.36 -4.25 6.00
C LEU A 332 18.82 -4.26 6.45
N ARG A 333 19.09 -3.82 7.68
CA ARG A 333 20.45 -3.82 8.25
C ARG A 333 21.00 -5.23 8.44
N ALA A 334 20.16 -6.16 8.90
CA ALA A 334 20.56 -7.56 9.06
C ALA A 334 20.92 -8.20 7.70
N ASP A 335 20.11 -7.94 6.67
CA ASP A 335 20.31 -8.45 5.32
C ASP A 335 21.57 -7.86 4.68
N MET A 336 21.79 -6.56 4.83
CA MET A 336 23.01 -5.90 4.37
C MET A 336 24.25 -6.41 5.11
N ASN A 337 24.16 -6.64 6.42
CA ASN A 337 25.25 -7.21 7.20
C ASN A 337 25.54 -8.68 6.81
N LEU A 338 24.52 -9.45 6.42
CA LEU A 338 24.70 -10.79 5.87
C LEU A 338 25.47 -10.75 4.54
N PHE A 339 25.07 -9.85 3.63
CA PHE A 339 25.80 -9.60 2.39
C PHE A 339 27.25 -9.20 2.67
N ASP A 340 27.48 -8.23 3.56
CA ASP A 340 28.81 -7.78 3.96
C ASP A 340 29.66 -8.95 4.47
N THR A 341 29.07 -9.84 5.27
CA THR A 341 29.75 -11.02 5.80
C THR A 341 30.18 -11.96 4.67
N PHE A 342 29.28 -12.34 3.76
CA PHE A 342 29.61 -13.23 2.65
C PHE A 342 30.64 -12.62 1.70
N TYR A 343 30.47 -11.36 1.33
CA TYR A 343 31.38 -10.65 0.44
C TYR A 343 32.79 -10.56 1.04
N ASN A 344 32.89 -10.25 2.33
CA ASN A 344 34.18 -10.12 3.01
C ASN A 344 34.87 -11.47 3.28
N GLN A 345 34.15 -12.60 3.28
CA GLN A 345 34.76 -13.94 3.37
C GLN A 345 35.45 -14.41 2.08
N ASP A 346 35.07 -13.90 0.90
CA ASP A 346 35.64 -14.38 -0.37
C ASP A 346 37.08 -13.88 -0.61
N VAL A 347 38.07 -14.71 -0.28
CA VAL A 347 39.50 -14.40 -0.42
C VAL A 347 39.95 -14.01 -1.83
N THR A 348 39.14 -14.27 -2.87
CA THR A 348 39.47 -13.91 -4.25
C THR A 348 39.24 -12.43 -4.56
N ILE A 349 38.51 -11.72 -3.71
CA ILE A 349 38.19 -10.30 -3.88
C ILE A 349 39.36 -9.46 -3.37
N PRO A 350 40.11 -8.77 -4.26
CA PRO A 350 41.36 -8.10 -3.91
C PRO A 350 41.14 -6.82 -3.10
N GLN A 351 39.96 -6.21 -3.23
CA GLN A 351 39.60 -4.99 -2.54
C GLN A 351 38.44 -5.27 -1.57
N LYS A 352 38.81 -5.59 -0.32
CA LYS A 352 37.86 -5.72 0.78
C LYS A 352 37.43 -4.34 1.24
N PHE A 353 36.16 -4.02 1.05
CA PHE A 353 35.51 -2.87 1.68
C PHE A 353 34.05 -3.18 1.97
N THR A 354 33.51 -2.31 2.83
CA THR A 354 32.10 -1.96 3.00
C THR A 354 31.39 -2.69 4.13
N ILE A 355 30.77 -1.86 4.97
CA ILE A 355 29.63 -2.23 5.78
C ILE A 355 28.46 -1.53 5.07
N VAL A 356 27.83 -2.19 4.07
CA VAL A 356 26.63 -1.68 3.36
C VAL A 356 25.59 -1.26 4.39
N GLU A 357 25.49 -2.03 5.47
CA GLU A 357 24.66 -1.73 6.63
C GLU A 357 24.95 -0.34 7.22
N SER A 358 26.23 0.05 7.33
CA SER A 358 26.59 1.35 7.90
C SER A 358 26.30 2.48 6.91
N LEU A 359 26.49 2.24 5.61
CA LEU A 359 26.07 3.18 4.57
C LEU A 359 24.56 3.42 4.62
N TRP A 360 23.76 2.39 4.88
CA TRP A 360 22.31 2.55 5.07
C TRP A 360 21.98 3.44 6.25
N VAL A 361 22.64 3.23 7.40
CA VAL A 361 22.47 4.06 8.59
C VAL A 361 22.79 5.54 8.30
N TYR A 362 23.89 5.82 7.61
CA TYR A 362 24.21 7.19 7.20
C TYR A 362 23.18 7.74 6.22
N PHE A 363 22.85 6.96 5.19
CA PHE A 363 21.91 7.35 4.15
C PHE A 363 20.55 7.72 4.74
N ILE A 364 19.93 6.85 5.54
CA ILE A 364 18.57 7.09 6.03
C ILE A 364 18.50 8.32 6.95
N ASN A 365 19.57 8.59 7.70
CA ASN A 365 19.68 9.80 8.54
C ASN A 365 19.87 11.07 7.71
N PHE A 366 20.71 11.01 6.67
CA PHE A 366 20.92 12.12 5.74
C PHE A 366 19.66 12.39 4.93
N TRP A 367 19.02 11.33 4.43
CA TRP A 367 17.78 11.36 3.66
C TRP A 367 16.64 11.97 4.46
N ALA A 368 16.42 11.54 5.71
CA ALA A 368 15.42 12.11 6.59
C ALA A 368 15.65 13.62 6.81
N THR A 369 16.90 14.04 7.04
CA THR A 369 17.24 15.48 7.19
C THR A 369 16.98 16.26 5.92
N ARG A 370 17.42 15.75 4.77
CA ARG A 370 17.20 16.36 3.45
C ARG A 370 15.72 16.52 3.17
N MET A 371 14.92 15.47 3.42
CA MET A 371 13.47 15.50 3.27
C MET A 371 12.83 16.60 4.12
N GLU A 372 13.18 16.71 5.41
CA GLU A 372 12.66 17.78 6.28
C GLU A 372 13.00 19.18 5.74
N ASN A 373 14.28 19.44 5.44
CA ASN A 373 14.74 20.75 5.00
C ASN A 373 14.09 21.17 3.67
N ARG A 374 14.03 20.23 2.72
CA ARG A 374 13.38 20.44 1.43
C ARG A 374 11.93 20.83 1.57
N HIS A 375 11.17 20.07 2.35
CA HIS A 375 9.75 20.30 2.53
C HIS A 375 9.51 21.62 3.24
N ARG A 376 10.33 21.95 4.25
CA ARG A 376 10.27 23.27 4.91
C ARG A 376 10.49 24.41 3.92
N ALA A 377 11.50 24.32 3.07
CA ALA A 377 11.75 25.33 2.04
C ALA A 377 10.60 25.44 1.03
N TYR A 378 10.09 24.29 0.56
CA TYR A 378 8.94 24.22 -0.34
C TYR A 378 7.70 24.88 0.28
N PHE A 379 7.32 24.50 1.50
CA PHE A 379 6.14 25.03 2.18
C PHE A 379 6.27 26.51 2.50
N SER A 380 7.44 26.96 2.98
CA SER A 380 7.68 28.40 3.21
C SER A 380 7.46 29.22 1.94
N ARG A 381 7.92 28.73 0.77
CA ARG A 381 7.64 29.39 -0.51
C ARG A 381 6.14 29.44 -0.80
N ARG A 382 5.43 28.30 -0.68
CA ARG A 382 4.00 28.19 -0.99
C ARG A 382 3.10 29.01 -0.09
N ILE A 383 3.42 29.08 1.20
CA ILE A 383 2.72 29.94 2.16
C ILE A 383 2.87 31.42 1.78
N ASN A 384 4.06 31.86 1.40
CA ASN A 384 4.26 33.23 0.94
C ASN A 384 3.48 33.52 -0.35
N GLU A 385 3.46 32.57 -1.30
CA GLU A 385 2.65 32.69 -2.52
C GLU A 385 1.14 32.85 -2.23
N LEU A 386 0.63 32.25 -1.15
CA LEU A 386 -0.77 32.41 -0.71
C LEU A 386 -1.02 33.72 0.06
N LEU A 387 -0.09 34.13 0.92
CA LEU A 387 -0.26 35.31 1.75
C LEU A 387 -0.21 36.61 0.94
N THR A 388 0.64 36.69 -0.09
CA THR A 388 0.84 37.94 -0.84
C THR A 388 -0.44 38.47 -1.49
N PRO A 389 -1.23 37.69 -2.25
CA PRO A 389 -2.43 38.21 -2.91
C PRO A 389 -3.53 38.62 -1.92
N TRP A 390 -3.64 37.95 -0.77
CA TRP A 390 -4.55 38.37 0.30
C TRP A 390 -4.12 39.68 0.97
N GLN A 391 -2.80 39.88 1.15
CA GLN A 391 -2.29 41.16 1.63
C GLN A 391 -2.60 42.31 0.65
N ASP A 392 -2.45 42.07 -0.65
CA ASP A 392 -2.80 43.06 -1.68
C ASP A 392 -4.29 43.44 -1.63
N VAL A 393 -5.18 42.47 -1.33
CA VAL A 393 -6.62 42.72 -1.12
C VAL A 393 -6.86 43.65 0.06
N LEU A 394 -6.18 43.42 1.19
CA LEU A 394 -6.30 44.26 2.39
C LEU A 394 -5.75 45.68 2.17
N ASP A 395 -4.61 45.79 1.50
CA ASP A 395 -3.97 47.08 1.19
C ASP A 395 -4.81 47.92 0.20
N GLY A 396 -5.71 47.27 -0.56
CA GLY A 396 -6.62 47.88 -1.51
C GLY A 396 -7.82 48.63 -0.91
N ASN A 397 -7.91 48.81 0.40
CA ASN A 397 -9.07 49.36 1.12
C ASN A 397 -10.39 48.66 0.75
N PRO A 398 -10.51 47.35 1.03
CA PRO A 398 -11.67 46.55 0.63
C PRO A 398 -12.93 46.92 1.43
N SER A 399 -14.07 46.39 1.00
CA SER A 399 -15.30 46.48 1.81
C SER A 399 -15.14 45.73 3.15
N PRO A 400 -15.89 46.06 4.20
CA PRO A 400 -15.82 45.33 5.48
C PRO A 400 -16.05 43.82 5.35
N ALA A 401 -16.94 43.40 4.44
CA ALA A 401 -17.19 41.98 4.19
C ALA A 401 -15.98 41.29 3.52
N THR A 402 -15.37 41.96 2.54
CA THR A 402 -14.17 41.46 1.87
C THR A 402 -12.96 41.43 2.81
N GLN A 403 -12.83 42.44 3.69
CA GLN A 403 -11.80 42.47 4.72
C GLN A 403 -11.91 41.26 5.65
N GLN A 404 -13.12 40.96 6.15
CA GLN A 404 -13.35 39.81 7.03
C GLN A 404 -12.96 38.48 6.35
N VAL A 405 -13.31 38.30 5.08
CA VAL A 405 -12.94 37.10 4.31
C VAL A 405 -11.41 36.99 4.17
N ALA A 406 -10.74 38.09 3.85
CA ALA A 406 -9.28 38.12 3.72
C ALA A 406 -8.57 37.81 5.04
N GLU A 407 -9.04 38.40 6.15
CA GLU A 407 -8.50 38.15 7.48
C GLU A 407 -8.65 36.68 7.88
N GLN A 408 -9.82 36.07 7.65
CA GLN A 408 -10.05 34.64 7.92
C GLN A 408 -9.15 33.75 7.07
N ALA A 409 -9.06 34.00 5.76
CA ALA A 409 -8.20 33.23 4.87
C ALA A 409 -6.73 33.30 5.30
N MET A 410 -6.25 34.48 5.71
CA MET A 410 -4.88 34.63 6.23
C MET A 410 -4.68 33.94 7.58
N GLU A 411 -5.70 33.84 8.43
CA GLU A 411 -5.66 33.07 9.66
C GLU A 411 -5.51 31.57 9.35
N ASP A 412 -6.33 31.03 8.45
CA ASP A 412 -6.26 29.63 8.04
C ASP A 412 -4.89 29.31 7.41
N ILE A 413 -4.37 30.18 6.53
CA ILE A 413 -3.02 30.03 5.96
C ILE A 413 -1.95 29.99 7.06
N ARG A 414 -2.07 30.81 8.10
CA ARG A 414 -1.12 30.82 9.22
C ARG A 414 -1.22 29.57 10.10
N LEU A 415 -2.43 29.05 10.33
CA LEU A 415 -2.61 27.78 11.05
C LEU A 415 -1.85 26.65 10.35
N VAL A 416 -1.98 26.54 9.03
CA VAL A 416 -1.24 25.54 8.27
C VAL A 416 0.26 25.87 8.22
N ALA A 417 0.65 27.15 8.16
CA ALA A 417 2.04 27.59 8.28
C ALA A 417 2.71 27.12 9.58
N ASP A 418 2.00 27.19 10.70
CA ASP A 418 2.48 26.73 12.00
C ASP A 418 2.67 25.21 12.03
N LEU A 419 1.75 24.44 11.43
CA LEU A 419 1.93 22.99 11.24
C LEU A 419 3.20 22.67 10.44
N TYR A 420 3.52 23.45 9.39
CA TYR A 420 4.77 23.27 8.63
C TYR A 420 6.00 23.62 9.45
N ALA A 421 5.92 24.66 10.29
CA ALA A 421 7.01 25.05 11.17
C ALA A 421 7.38 23.92 12.14
N GLU A 422 6.44 23.00 12.41
CA GLU A 422 6.62 21.85 13.28
C GLU A 422 7.00 20.53 12.56
N ILE A 423 7.08 20.48 11.22
CA ILE A 423 7.46 19.25 10.48
C ILE A 423 8.78 18.66 10.99
N ARG A 424 8.70 17.49 11.61
CA ARG A 424 9.86 16.68 11.97
C ARG A 424 9.63 15.29 11.46
N PHE A 425 10.66 14.65 10.95
CA PHE A 425 10.64 13.21 10.74
C PHE A 425 11.27 12.57 11.96
N GLU A 426 10.48 11.81 12.72
CA GLU A 426 10.99 11.17 13.92
C GLU A 426 11.99 10.07 13.57
N LYS A 427 13.21 10.24 14.09
CA LYS A 427 14.33 9.32 13.82
C LYS A 427 14.45 8.20 14.86
N ARG A 428 13.44 8.04 15.73
CA ARG A 428 13.49 7.15 16.91
C ARG A 428 13.79 5.70 16.53
N ASN A 429 13.32 5.26 15.36
CA ASN A 429 13.44 3.87 14.89
C ASN A 429 14.14 3.75 13.52
N LEU A 430 14.96 4.73 13.13
CA LEU A 430 15.70 4.68 11.86
C LEU A 430 16.96 3.81 11.89
N THR A 431 17.51 3.54 13.08
CA THR A 431 18.83 2.93 13.24
C THR A 431 18.84 1.80 14.24
#